data_AF-A0A9P7CTM5-F1
#
_entry.id   AF-A0A9P7CTM5-F1
#
_cell.length_a   1.000
_cell.length_b   1.000
_cell.length_c   1.000
_cell.angle_alpha   90.00
_cell.angle_beta   90.00
_cell.angle_gamma   90.00
#
_symmetry.space_group_name_H-M   'P 1'
#
loop_
_entity.id
_entity.type
_entity.pdbx_description
1 polymer ?
#
loop_
_entity_poly.entity_id
_entity_poly.type
_entity_poly.pdbx_seq_one_letter_code
_entity_poly.pdbx_strand_id
1 'polypeptide(L)' 'MSSSDIKETAQQVVDGPKQFFKEGVQFINRCKKPDQQEFLKITQAVAMGFAALGALGYFVKLIHIPINNILVGGA' A
#
# COMPACT_ATOMS: atom_id res chain seq x y z
N MET A 1 10.83 43.59 9.55
CA MET A 1 10.51 42.35 8.82
C MET A 1 8.99 42.22 8.86
N SER A 2 8.33 42.60 7.78
CA SER A 2 6.90 42.95 7.78
C SER A 2 6.04 41.70 7.61
N SER A 3 4.93 41.59 8.36
CA SER A 3 4.00 40.45 8.29
C SER A 3 3.37 40.24 6.90
N SER A 4 3.52 41.19 5.98
CA SER A 4 3.04 41.12 4.60
C SER A 4 3.86 40.17 3.71
N ASP A 5 5.18 40.09 3.90
CA ASP A 5 6.08 39.27 3.08
C ASP A 5 5.89 37.76 3.35
N ILE A 6 5.55 37.42 4.59
CA ILE A 6 5.26 36.04 5.01
C ILE A 6 3.97 35.54 4.36
N LYS A 7 2.95 36.40 4.20
CA LYS A 7 1.70 36.02 3.54
C LYS A 7 1.89 35.77 2.05
N GLU A 8 2.68 36.59 1.37
CA GLU A 8 2.94 36.43 -0.06
C GLU A 8 3.80 35.19 -0.35
N THR A 9 4.82 34.95 0.48
CA THR A 9 5.65 33.73 0.41
C THR A 9 4.83 32.48 0.76
N ALA A 10 3.95 32.56 1.78
CA ALA A 10 3.05 31.46 2.12
C ALA A 10 2.04 31.17 1.00
N GLN A 11 1.51 32.20 0.34
CA GLN A 11 0.58 32.03 -0.78
C GLN A 11 1.26 31.34 -1.97
N GLN A 12 2.48 31.79 -2.33
CA GLN A 12 3.28 31.19 -3.41
C GLN A 12 3.63 29.72 -3.13
N VAL A 13 3.95 29.37 -1.88
CA VAL A 13 4.24 27.98 -1.48
C VAL A 13 2.97 27.12 -1.47
N VAL A 14 1.79 27.71 -1.23
CA VAL A 14 0.50 27.00 -1.20
C VAL A 14 -0.10 26.79 -2.60
N ASP A 15 0.24 27.64 -3.58
CA ASP A 15 -0.30 27.54 -4.94
C ASP A 15 0.28 26.36 -5.73
N GLY A 16 1.56 26.00 -5.52
CA GLY A 16 2.18 24.81 -6.12
C GLY A 16 1.45 23.50 -5.77
N PRO A 17 1.25 23.18 -4.47
CA PRO A 17 0.48 22.02 -4.03
C PRO A 17 -0.97 22.03 -4.54
N LYS A 18 -1.65 23.18 -4.53
CA LYS A 18 -3.03 23.29 -5.05
C LYS A 18 -3.11 22.94 -6.53
N GLN A 19 -2.18 23.43 -7.34
CA GLN A 19 -2.09 23.10 -8.75
C GLN A 19 -1.85 21.60 -8.95
N PHE A 20 -0.92 21.01 -8.18
CA PHE A 20 -0.61 19.58 -8.24
C PHE A 20 -1.81 18.70 -7.88
N PHE A 21 -2.58 19.06 -6.85
CA PHE A 21 -3.82 18.34 -6.51
C PHE A 21 -4.85 18.42 -7.64
N LYS A 22 -5.02 19.61 -8.24
CA LYS A 22 -5.95 19.81 -9.35
C LYS A 22 -5.55 18.95 -10.57
N GLU A 23 -4.27 18.95 -10.91
CA GLU A 23 -3.71 18.13 -11.99
C GLU A 23 -3.79 16.63 -11.69
N GLY A 24 -3.54 16.23 -10.44
CA GLY A 24 -3.65 14.85 -9.98
C GLY A 24 -5.08 14.31 -10.07
N VAL A 25 -6.08 15.11 -9.67
CA VAL A 25 -7.50 14.73 -9.83
C VAL A 25 -7.86 14.59 -11.31
N GLN A 26 -7.41 15.52 -12.16
CA GLN A 26 -7.66 15.44 -13.59
C GLN A 26 -6.99 14.20 -14.22
N PHE A 27 -5.79 13.85 -13.77
CA PHE A 27 -5.10 12.64 -14.19
C PHE A 27 -5.86 11.36 -13.80
N ILE A 28 -6.26 11.22 -12.53
CA ILE A 28 -7.02 10.05 -12.05
C ILE A 28 -8.36 9.89 -12.79
N ASN A 29 -8.99 11.01 -13.17
CA ASN A 29 -10.22 10.99 -13.97
C ASN A 29 -10.00 10.59 -15.43
N ARG A 30 -8.77 10.73 -15.95
CA ARG A 30 -8.39 10.27 -17.30
C ARG A 30 -7.89 8.83 -17.33
N CYS A 31 -7.49 8.27 -16.19
CA CYS A 31 -7.12 6.87 -16.09
C CYS A 31 -8.32 5.95 -16.40
N LYS A 32 -8.06 4.85 -17.10
CA LYS A 32 -9.05 3.79 -17.29
C LYS A 32 -9.26 3.08 -15.95
N LYS A 33 -10.45 3.24 -15.37
CA LYS A 33 -10.83 2.50 -14.16
C LYS A 33 -11.16 1.04 -14.54
N PRO A 34 -10.72 0.07 -13.73
CA PRO A 34 -11.01 -1.33 -13.97
C PRO A 34 -12.52 -1.58 -13.92
N ASP A 35 -13.00 -2.43 -14.81
CA ASP A 35 -14.38 -2.92 -14.77
C ASP A 35 -14.57 -3.97 -13.66
N GLN A 36 -15.81 -4.23 -13.25
CA GLN A 36 -16.11 -5.24 -12.21
C GLN A 36 -15.55 -6.62 -12.57
N GLN A 37 -15.60 -7.00 -13.85
CA GLN A 37 -15.09 -8.29 -14.31
C GLN A 37 -13.55 -8.37 -14.26
N GLU A 38 -12.86 -7.27 -14.55
CA GLU A 38 -11.40 -7.19 -14.46
C GLU A 38 -10.96 -7.25 -13.01
N PHE A 39 -11.66 -6.51 -12.14
CA PHE A 39 -11.38 -6.51 -10.71
C PHE A 39 -11.55 -7.92 -10.11
N LEU A 40 -12.65 -8.61 -10.40
CA LEU A 40 -12.89 -9.97 -9.90
C LEU A 40 -11.80 -10.96 -10.33
N LYS A 41 -11.35 -10.91 -11.59
CA LYS A 41 -10.26 -11.77 -12.08
C LYS A 41 -8.96 -11.52 -11.34
N ILE A 42 -8.59 -10.25 -11.16
CA ILE A 42 -7.35 -9.87 -10.44
C ILE A 42 -7.46 -10.29 -8.98
N THR A 43 -8.57 -9.97 -8.31
CA THR A 43 -8.78 -10.32 -6.90
C THR A 43 -8.76 -11.83 -6.70
N GLN A 44 -9.36 -12.62 -7.60
CA GLN A 44 -9.32 -14.08 -7.51
C GLN A 44 -7.89 -14.62 -7.61
N ALA A 45 -7.10 -14.13 -8.57
CA ALA A 45 -5.70 -14.54 -8.73
C ALA A 45 -4.86 -14.16 -7.50
N VAL A 46 -5.03 -12.93 -6.99
CA VAL A 46 -4.32 -12.46 -5.78
C VAL A 46 -4.76 -13.25 -4.55
N ALA A 47 -6.04 -13.55 -4.39
CA ALA A 47 -6.57 -14.31 -3.26
C ALA A 47 -6.01 -15.75 -3.25
N MET A 48 -5.90 -16.40 -4.42
CA MET A 48 -5.27 -17.71 -4.53
C MET A 48 -3.78 -17.65 -4.15
N GLY A 49 -3.06 -16.64 -4.62
CA GLY A 49 -1.65 -16.43 -4.26
C GLY A 49 -1.46 -16.20 -2.76
N PHE A 50 -2.29 -15.36 -2.15
CA PHE A 50 -2.27 -15.10 -0.72
C PHE A 50 -2.59 -16.35 0.09
N ALA A 51 -3.59 -17.13 -0.31
CA ALA A 51 -3.92 -18.39 0.34
C ALA A 51 -2.77 -19.40 0.27
N ALA A 52 -2.12 -19.53 -0.89
CA ALA A 52 -0.98 -20.44 -1.06
C ALA A 52 0.23 -20.02 -0.20
N LEU A 53 0.60 -18.74 -0.22
CA LEU A 53 1.70 -18.22 0.59
C LEU A 53 1.39 -18.31 2.09
N GLY A 54 0.16 -18.02 2.49
CA GLY A 54 -0.30 -18.13 3.87
C GLY A 54 -0.25 -19.58 4.37
N ALA A 55 -0.72 -20.53 3.56
CA ALA A 55 -0.67 -21.95 3.88
C ALA A 55 0.77 -22.44 4.01
N LEU A 56 1.65 -22.12 3.04
CA LEU A 56 3.07 -22.47 3.10
C LEU A 56 3.73 -21.93 4.38
N GLY A 57 3.52 -20.65 4.71
CA GLY A 57 4.05 -20.05 5.93
C GLY A 57 3.53 -20.72 7.20
N TYR A 58 2.25 -21.11 7.23
CA TYR A 58 1.65 -21.83 8.35
C TYR A 58 2.29 -23.22 8.55
N PHE A 59 2.46 -24.00 7.48
CA PHE A 59 3.08 -25.33 7.57
C PHE A 59 4.55 -25.25 7.99
N VAL A 60 5.33 -24.32 7.43
CA VAL A 60 6.73 -24.09 7.83
C VAL A 60 6.80 -23.77 9.33
N LYS A 61 5.93 -22.87 9.80
CA LYS A 61 5.89 -22.50 11.22
C LYS A 61 5.44 -23.66 12.11
N LEU A 62 4.45 -24.45 11.69
CA LEU A 62 4.01 -25.63 12.43
C LEU A 62 5.11 -26.67 12.63
N ILE A 63 5.98 -26.88 11.63
CA ILE A 63 7.08 -27.84 11.73
C ILE A 63 8.23 -27.27 12.57
N HIS A 64 8.51 -25.98 12.43
CA HIS A 64 9.62 -25.35 13.15
C HIS A 64 9.39 -25.18 14.65
N ILE A 65 8.15 -24.97 15.12
CA ILE A 65 7.84 -24.84 16.56
C ILE A 65 8.27 -26.09 17.38
N PRO A 66 7.85 -27.33 17.05
CA PRO A 66 8.26 -28.51 17.81
C PRO A 66 9.74 -28.80 17.64
N ILE A 67 10.32 -28.57 16.46
CA ILE A 67 11.76 -28.73 16.22
C ILE A 67 12.57 -27.82 17.15
N ASN A 68 12.19 -26.54 17.23
CA ASN A 68 12.86 -25.59 18.12
C ASN A 68 12.65 -25.96 19.59
N ASN A 69 11.46 -26.44 19.97
CA ASN A 69 11.18 -26.88 21.34
C ASN A 69 12.01 -28.11 21.74
N ILE A 70 12.22 -29.07 20.84
CA ILE A 70 13.07 -30.25 21.08
C ILE A 70 14.55 -29.88 21.13
N LEU A 71 15.02 -29.01 20.22
CA LEU A 71 16.42 -28.59 20.17
C LEU A 71 16.81 -27.69 21.35
N VAL A 72 15.93 -26.77 21.75
CA VAL A 72 16.25 -25.79 22.81
C VAL A 72 15.89 -26.30 24.20
N GLY A 73 14.87 -27.17 24.33
CA GLY A 73 14.44 -27.77 25.60
C GLY A 73 15.15 -29.09 25.94
N GLY A 74 16.02 -29.59 25.06
CA GLY A 74 16.88 -30.76 25.29
C GLY A 74 18.22 -30.43 25.96
N ALA A 75 18.35 -29.23 26.53
CA ALA A 75 19.47 -28.79 27.36
C ALA A 75 19.06 -28.73 28.84
#